data_AF-A0A955JDZ2-F1
#
_entry.id   AF-A0A955JDZ2-F1
#
_cell.length_a   1.000
_cell.length_b   1.000
_cell.length_c   1.000
_cell.angle_alpha   90.00
_cell.angle_beta   90.00
_cell.angle_gamma   90.00
#
_symmetry.space_group_name_H-M   'P 1'
#
loop_
_entity.id
_entity.type
_entity.pdbx_description
1 polymer ?
#
loop_
_entity_poly.entity_id
_entity_poly.type
_entity_poly.pdbx_seq_one_letter_code
_entity_poly.pdbx_strand_id
1 'polypeptide(L)'
;TVSRSGCASWACSEATTPRLRIIPAMTESDRDFEAALDQIRANVDVRRLMFVFIHVLVPGGTMAVADSLSGSDRPESLAWFPPLVLPLVGLLLATSGVVVCIVLMRCHLGLVINSTKMRSVVEGRTDVAPLNWLGVTTNFVILIALSVLLGMLFCAGSILSMGLSMALGGAVVLGLLVLLPWNHRRAAALAQRLAPAWEKGEVSETLRERHIKASLDDASADMAIVVTMAAALFTGLFAAMSNLGNLDPALGSSLPIVAIQRWGICVLSGYMLISVLLSGRMVIRLRVAIADHSASLARLRNETDEPYRFQLLERSFLLHLVVVLLAAFAACLFGAALRDLATGLILAAVLTLWSILRYVFVLRRAARRSSLRG
;
A
#
# COMPACT_ATOMS: atom_id res chain seq x y z
N THR A 1 61.18 24.05 -50.25
CA THR A 1 61.16 22.58 -50.49
C THR A 1 62.22 21.91 -49.64
N VAL A 2 61.91 21.63 -48.35
CA VAL A 2 62.64 20.75 -47.42
C VAL A 2 61.68 20.27 -46.30
N SER A 3 61.66 18.95 -46.10
CA SER A 3 61.27 18.06 -44.97
C SER A 3 60.25 18.44 -43.88
N ARG A 4 59.36 17.47 -43.56
CA ARG A 4 59.31 16.64 -42.31
C ARG A 4 58.08 15.71 -42.41
N SER A 5 58.20 14.40 -42.63
CA SER A 5 58.48 13.31 -41.67
C SER A 5 57.69 13.42 -40.35
N GLY A 6 56.68 12.56 -40.18
CA GLY A 6 55.97 12.36 -38.91
C GLY A 6 55.22 11.03 -38.92
N CYS A 7 55.86 10.00 -38.39
CA CYS A 7 55.31 8.66 -38.15
C CYS A 7 54.00 8.70 -37.35
N ALA A 8 52.99 8.01 -37.85
CA ALA A 8 51.81 7.63 -37.07
C ALA A 8 52.18 6.43 -36.17
N SER A 9 52.35 6.67 -34.87
CA SER A 9 52.45 5.61 -33.88
C SER A 9 51.06 5.07 -33.59
N TRP A 10 50.84 3.81 -33.97
CA TRP A 10 49.72 3.00 -33.49
C TRP A 10 50.00 2.71 -32.01
N ALA A 11 49.33 3.44 -31.13
CA ALA A 11 49.32 3.11 -29.71
C ALA A 11 48.56 1.78 -29.53
N CYS A 12 49.31 0.72 -29.22
CA CYS A 12 48.76 -0.49 -28.61
C CYS A 12 47.92 -0.07 -27.39
N SER A 13 46.61 -0.24 -27.50
CA SER A 13 45.70 -0.27 -26.36
C SER A 13 46.24 -1.32 -25.40
N GLU A 14 46.82 -0.87 -24.28
CA GLU A 14 47.06 -1.73 -23.12
C GLU A 14 45.72 -2.36 -22.74
N ALA A 15 45.59 -3.66 -23.01
CA ALA A 15 44.54 -4.48 -22.46
C ALA A 15 44.73 -4.46 -20.94
N THR A 16 43.99 -3.59 -20.26
CA THR A 16 43.89 -3.58 -18.81
C THR A 16 43.30 -4.93 -18.42
N THR A 17 44.18 -5.80 -17.92
CA THR A 17 43.81 -7.08 -17.34
C THR A 17 42.71 -6.82 -16.30
N PRO A 18 41.58 -7.56 -16.35
CA PRO A 18 40.53 -7.40 -15.35
C PRO A 18 41.14 -7.70 -14.00
N ARG A 19 41.39 -6.66 -13.20
CA ARG A 19 41.83 -6.82 -11.82
C ARG A 19 40.73 -7.60 -11.12
N LEU A 20 41.02 -8.87 -10.83
CA LEU A 20 40.24 -9.68 -9.91
C LEU A 20 40.14 -8.87 -8.61
N ARG A 21 38.98 -8.23 -8.42
CA ARG A 21 38.64 -7.54 -7.18
C ARG A 21 38.60 -8.66 -6.15
N ILE A 22 39.66 -8.75 -5.34
CA ILE A 22 39.65 -9.61 -4.16
C ILE A 22 38.51 -9.07 -3.31
N ILE A 23 37.38 -9.78 -3.30
CA ILE A 23 36.25 -9.45 -2.44
C ILE A 23 36.75 -9.79 -1.04
N PRO A 24 36.94 -8.80 -0.14
CA PRO A 24 37.33 -9.10 1.23
C PRO A 24 36.30 -10.05 1.82
N ALA A 25 36.74 -11.00 2.65
CA ALA A 25 35.83 -11.89 3.36
C ALA A 25 34.80 -11.05 4.12
N MET A 26 33.51 -11.32 3.91
CA MET A 26 32.43 -10.62 4.61
C MET A 26 32.64 -10.70 6.12
N THR A 27 32.62 -9.54 6.76
CA THR A 27 32.63 -9.42 8.22
C THR A 27 31.34 -9.99 8.82
N GLU A 28 31.35 -10.27 10.11
CA GLU A 28 30.14 -10.70 10.83
C GLU A 28 29.02 -9.64 10.75
N SER A 29 29.38 -8.36 10.83
CA SER A 29 28.45 -7.24 10.64
C SER A 29 27.83 -7.18 9.24
N ASP A 30 28.61 -7.48 8.19
CA ASP A 30 28.10 -7.56 6.81
C ASP A 30 27.08 -8.70 6.67
N ARG A 31 27.35 -9.87 7.27
CA ARG A 31 26.44 -11.02 7.25
C ARG A 31 25.15 -10.72 8.00
N ASP A 32 25.26 -10.09 9.16
CA ASP A 32 24.11 -9.72 9.98
C ASP A 32 23.22 -8.67 9.31
N PHE A 33 23.84 -7.72 8.59
CA PHE A 33 23.15 -6.72 7.81
C PHE A 33 22.44 -7.34 6.59
N GLU A 34 23.11 -8.22 5.85
CA GLU A 34 22.54 -8.91 4.69
C GLU A 34 21.36 -9.81 5.09
N ALA A 35 21.50 -10.59 6.17
CA ALA A 35 20.41 -11.41 6.70
C ALA A 35 19.19 -10.57 7.11
N ALA A 36 19.41 -9.41 7.76
CA ALA A 36 18.33 -8.50 8.12
C ALA A 36 17.65 -7.89 6.88
N LEU A 37 18.44 -7.53 5.86
CA LEU A 37 17.95 -7.02 4.58
C LEU A 37 17.04 -8.03 3.87
N ASP A 38 17.47 -9.28 3.78
CA ASP A 38 16.70 -10.34 3.13
C ASP A 38 15.39 -10.64 3.87
N GLN A 39 15.42 -10.64 5.20
CA GLN A 39 14.19 -10.77 5.99
C GLN A 39 13.24 -9.59 5.81
N ILE A 40 13.74 -8.36 5.66
CA ILE A 40 12.90 -7.20 5.36
C ILE A 40 12.23 -7.36 4.00
N ARG A 41 12.98 -7.75 2.97
CA ARG A 41 12.43 -7.98 1.63
C ARG A 41 11.34 -9.05 1.62
N ALA A 42 11.62 -10.20 2.24
CA ALA A 42 10.62 -11.26 2.37
C ALA A 42 9.33 -10.77 3.05
N ASN A 43 9.43 -9.95 4.10
CA ASN A 43 8.27 -9.37 4.76
C ASN A 43 7.54 -8.32 3.90
N VAL A 44 8.26 -7.54 3.08
CA VAL A 44 7.68 -6.58 2.13
C VAL A 44 6.94 -7.32 1.02
N ASP A 45 7.49 -8.41 0.48
CA ASP A 45 6.85 -9.19 -0.57
C ASP A 45 5.58 -9.89 -0.08
N VAL A 46 5.62 -10.49 1.13
CA VAL A 46 4.40 -11.02 1.75
C VAL A 46 3.36 -9.92 1.96
N ARG A 47 3.76 -8.73 2.40
CA ARG A 47 2.85 -7.59 2.55
C ARG A 47 2.21 -7.20 1.21
N ARG A 48 2.98 -7.16 0.11
CA ARG A 48 2.45 -6.89 -1.23
C ARG A 48 1.42 -7.93 -1.67
N LEU A 49 1.74 -9.21 -1.47
CA LEU A 49 0.84 -10.30 -1.82
C LEU A 49 -0.47 -10.21 -1.04
N MET A 50 -0.40 -9.93 0.26
CA MET A 50 -1.56 -9.71 1.10
C MET A 50 -2.41 -8.52 0.63
N PHE A 51 -1.75 -7.44 0.18
CA PHE A 51 -2.41 -6.27 -0.36
C PHE A 51 -3.16 -6.57 -1.66
N VAL A 52 -2.52 -7.28 -2.59
CA VAL A 52 -3.15 -7.73 -3.84
C VAL A 52 -4.34 -8.64 -3.54
N PHE A 53 -4.15 -9.64 -2.65
CA PHE A 53 -5.20 -10.60 -2.32
C PHE A 53 -6.48 -9.92 -1.85
N ILE A 54 -6.40 -8.98 -0.91
CA ILE A 54 -7.57 -8.24 -0.41
C ILE A 54 -8.21 -7.38 -1.50
N HIS A 55 -7.40 -6.66 -2.29
CA HIS A 55 -7.92 -5.75 -3.31
C HIS A 55 -8.45 -6.46 -4.55
N VAL A 56 -8.19 -7.76 -4.71
CA VAL A 56 -8.87 -8.61 -5.70
C VAL A 56 -10.14 -9.23 -5.10
N LEU A 57 -10.05 -9.71 -3.86
CA LEU A 57 -11.15 -10.41 -3.22
C LEU A 57 -12.37 -9.51 -2.95
N VAL A 58 -12.15 -8.26 -2.52
CA VAL A 58 -13.24 -7.31 -2.28
C VAL A 58 -14.04 -7.03 -3.54
N PRO A 59 -13.47 -6.49 -4.65
CA PRO A 59 -14.23 -6.24 -5.86
C PRO A 59 -14.83 -7.52 -6.44
N GLY A 60 -14.07 -8.62 -6.50
CA GLY A 60 -14.56 -9.90 -7.02
C GLY A 60 -15.75 -10.44 -6.23
N GLY A 61 -15.69 -10.39 -4.90
CA GLY A 61 -16.79 -10.77 -4.02
C GLY A 61 -18.01 -9.86 -4.20
N THR A 62 -17.81 -8.54 -4.23
CA THR A 62 -18.93 -7.60 -4.43
C THR A 62 -19.59 -7.73 -5.79
N MET A 63 -18.83 -7.99 -6.85
CA MET A 63 -19.37 -8.28 -8.19
C MET A 63 -20.15 -9.60 -8.18
N ALA A 64 -19.60 -10.66 -7.57
CA ALA A 64 -20.30 -11.93 -7.45
C ALA A 64 -21.65 -11.77 -6.72
N VAL A 65 -21.70 -10.95 -5.66
CA VAL A 65 -22.96 -10.59 -4.99
C VAL A 65 -23.88 -9.83 -5.93
N ALA A 66 -23.41 -8.78 -6.59
CA ALA A 66 -24.24 -7.95 -7.45
C ALA A 66 -24.83 -8.75 -8.62
N ASP A 67 -24.01 -9.55 -9.31
CA ASP A 67 -24.42 -10.41 -10.44
C ASP A 67 -25.39 -11.50 -9.99
N SER A 68 -25.15 -12.07 -8.80
CA SER A 68 -26.04 -13.08 -8.22
C SER A 68 -27.32 -12.50 -7.65
N LEU A 69 -27.51 -11.18 -7.63
CA LEU A 69 -28.75 -10.57 -7.16
C LEU A 69 -29.49 -9.81 -8.28
N SER A 70 -28.81 -9.47 -9.37
CA SER A 70 -29.38 -8.76 -10.53
C SER A 70 -30.23 -9.63 -11.47
N GLY A 71 -30.41 -10.92 -11.16
CA GLY A 71 -31.43 -11.76 -11.83
C GLY A 71 -31.11 -12.14 -13.28
N SER A 72 -29.84 -12.11 -13.72
CA SER A 72 -29.45 -12.67 -15.03
C SER A 72 -29.90 -14.13 -15.16
N ASP A 73 -30.21 -14.56 -16.39
CA ASP A 73 -30.68 -15.91 -16.77
C ASP A 73 -29.85 -17.01 -16.09
N ARG A 74 -30.26 -17.39 -14.89
CA ARG A 74 -29.57 -18.41 -14.10
C ARG A 74 -30.18 -19.76 -14.42
N PRO A 75 -29.34 -20.79 -14.66
CA PRO A 75 -29.83 -22.15 -14.70
C PRO A 75 -30.63 -22.46 -13.43
N GLU A 76 -31.75 -23.18 -13.56
CA GLU A 76 -32.60 -23.57 -12.41
C GLU A 76 -31.79 -24.26 -11.29
N SER A 77 -30.71 -24.96 -11.67
CA SER A 77 -29.77 -25.59 -10.73
C SER A 77 -29.04 -24.63 -9.79
N LEU A 78 -29.08 -23.31 -10.05
CA LEU A 78 -28.48 -22.25 -9.21
C LEU A 78 -29.52 -21.36 -8.53
N ALA A 79 -30.81 -21.70 -8.57
CA ALA A 79 -31.88 -20.91 -7.95
C ALA A 79 -31.74 -20.79 -6.42
N TRP A 80 -31.05 -21.74 -5.77
CA TRP A 80 -30.77 -21.74 -4.33
C TRP A 80 -29.61 -20.80 -3.92
N PHE A 81 -28.79 -20.35 -4.87
CA PHE A 81 -27.58 -19.56 -4.62
C PHE A 81 -27.82 -18.10 -4.19
N PRO A 82 -28.74 -17.31 -4.78
CA PRO A 82 -28.95 -15.90 -4.41
C PRO A 82 -29.13 -15.62 -2.91
N PRO A 83 -29.92 -16.39 -2.13
CA PRO A 83 -30.05 -16.13 -0.69
C PRO A 83 -28.75 -16.43 0.10
N LEU A 84 -27.86 -17.28 -0.44
CA LEU A 84 -26.61 -17.67 0.21
C LEU A 84 -25.39 -16.84 -0.22
N VAL A 85 -25.46 -16.12 -1.34
CA VAL A 85 -24.29 -15.39 -1.88
C VAL A 85 -23.81 -14.29 -0.93
N LEU A 86 -24.73 -13.54 -0.30
CA LEU A 86 -24.40 -12.49 0.65
C LEU A 86 -23.65 -13.01 1.88
N PRO A 87 -24.15 -14.02 2.63
CA PRO A 87 -23.43 -14.54 3.78
C PRO A 87 -22.13 -15.25 3.40
N LEU A 88 -22.09 -15.96 2.25
CA LEU A 88 -20.87 -16.62 1.80
C LEU A 88 -19.76 -15.62 1.46
N VAL A 89 -20.08 -14.60 0.67
CA VAL A 89 -19.12 -13.53 0.34
C VAL A 89 -18.77 -12.73 1.58
N GLY A 90 -19.75 -12.41 2.43
CA GLY A 90 -19.51 -11.72 3.69
C GLY A 90 -18.53 -12.47 4.60
N LEU A 91 -18.72 -13.77 4.76
CA LEU A 91 -17.87 -14.63 5.58
C LEU A 91 -16.47 -14.73 4.97
N LEU A 92 -16.40 -14.89 3.65
CA LEU A 92 -15.13 -14.91 2.92
C LEU A 92 -14.35 -13.61 3.13
N LEU A 93 -14.99 -12.44 3.03
CA LEU A 93 -14.33 -11.14 3.25
C LEU A 93 -13.91 -10.94 4.70
N ALA A 94 -14.76 -11.30 5.66
CA ALA A 94 -14.45 -11.15 7.09
C ALA A 94 -13.31 -12.07 7.52
N THR A 95 -13.39 -13.35 7.19
CA THR A 95 -12.37 -14.35 7.58
C THR A 95 -11.04 -14.08 6.91
N SER A 96 -11.05 -13.81 5.61
CA SER A 96 -9.82 -13.49 4.87
C SER A 96 -9.19 -12.19 5.37
N GLY A 97 -9.98 -11.15 5.64
CA GLY A 97 -9.48 -9.90 6.21
C GLY A 97 -8.81 -10.09 7.57
N VAL A 98 -9.40 -10.91 8.46
CA VAL A 98 -8.78 -11.23 9.76
C VAL A 98 -7.46 -12.00 9.57
N VAL A 99 -7.44 -13.03 8.73
CA VAL A 99 -6.23 -13.82 8.45
C VAL A 99 -5.12 -12.93 7.90
N VAL A 100 -5.43 -12.10 6.91
CA VAL A 100 -4.47 -11.18 6.32
C VAL A 100 -3.97 -10.16 7.34
N CYS A 101 -4.85 -9.63 8.21
CA CYS A 101 -4.43 -8.72 9.28
C CYS A 101 -3.41 -9.39 10.23
N ILE A 102 -3.66 -10.64 10.63
CA ILE A 102 -2.74 -11.40 11.49
C ILE A 102 -1.37 -11.57 10.81
N VAL A 103 -1.36 -11.97 9.54
CA VAL A 103 -0.12 -12.12 8.75
C VAL A 103 0.62 -10.77 8.67
N LEU A 104 -0.09 -9.67 8.45
CA LEU A 104 0.51 -8.34 8.38
C LEU A 104 1.06 -7.87 9.72
N MET A 105 0.42 -8.21 10.83
CA MET A 105 0.97 -7.91 12.15
C MET A 105 2.28 -8.66 12.38
N ARG A 106 2.37 -9.92 11.94
CA ARG A 106 3.64 -10.67 11.98
C ARG A 106 4.70 -10.01 11.09
N CYS A 107 4.36 -9.62 9.87
CA CYS A 107 5.29 -8.90 8.98
C CYS A 107 5.73 -7.56 9.59
N HIS A 108 4.80 -6.78 10.16
CA HIS A 108 5.09 -5.51 10.83
C HIS A 108 6.06 -5.68 12.00
N LEU A 109 5.87 -6.73 12.81
CA LEU A 109 6.79 -7.06 13.90
C LEU A 109 8.20 -7.36 13.37
N GLY A 110 8.32 -8.19 12.33
CA GLY A 110 9.60 -8.49 11.68
C GLY A 110 10.27 -7.24 11.09
N LEU A 111 9.49 -6.39 10.41
CA LEU A 111 9.98 -5.13 9.84
C LEU A 111 10.52 -4.19 10.92
N VAL A 112 9.82 -4.03 12.05
CA VAL A 112 10.28 -3.17 13.15
C VAL A 112 11.60 -3.70 13.72
N ILE A 113 11.68 -4.99 14.05
CA ILE A 113 12.87 -5.59 14.66
C ILE A 113 14.07 -5.48 13.71
N ASN A 114 13.91 -5.89 12.45
CA ASN A 114 15.02 -5.90 11.50
C ASN A 114 15.44 -4.49 11.09
N SER A 115 14.49 -3.54 11.00
CA SER A 115 14.84 -2.13 10.76
C SER A 115 15.64 -1.55 11.92
N THR A 116 15.31 -1.91 13.17
CA THR A 116 16.09 -1.49 14.34
C THR A 116 17.46 -2.18 14.37
N LYS A 117 17.55 -3.47 14.04
CA LYS A 117 18.82 -4.19 13.90
C LYS A 117 19.74 -3.48 12.90
N MET A 118 19.25 -3.17 11.70
CA MET A 118 20.03 -2.46 10.69
C MET A 118 20.52 -1.08 11.16
N ARG A 119 19.68 -0.30 11.84
CA ARG A 119 20.11 1.00 12.41
C ARG A 119 21.12 0.84 13.54
N SER A 120 20.98 -0.20 14.36
CA SER A 120 21.95 -0.50 15.42
C SER A 120 23.31 -0.81 14.83
N VAL A 121 23.35 -1.70 13.83
CA VAL A 121 24.60 -2.12 13.18
C VAL A 121 25.26 -0.95 12.44
N VAL A 122 24.50 -0.14 11.68
CA VAL A 122 25.05 0.95 10.86
C VAL A 122 25.34 2.23 11.65
N GLU A 123 24.38 2.67 12.47
CA GLU A 123 24.42 3.99 13.11
C GLU A 123 24.80 3.91 14.60
N GLY A 124 24.84 2.71 15.19
CA GLY A 124 24.93 2.54 16.65
C GLY A 124 23.68 3.00 17.39
N ARG A 125 22.55 3.12 16.67
CA ARG A 125 21.30 3.67 17.19
C ARG A 125 20.29 2.57 17.45
N THR A 126 19.80 2.51 18.68
CA THR A 126 18.84 1.49 19.15
C THR A 126 17.43 2.04 19.33
N ASP A 127 17.20 3.30 18.95
CA ASP A 127 15.90 3.94 19.04
C ASP A 127 14.92 3.35 18.00
N VAL A 128 13.79 2.88 18.51
CA VAL A 128 12.71 2.39 17.66
C VAL A 128 11.93 3.59 17.15
N ALA A 129 11.75 3.69 15.84
CA ALA A 129 10.94 4.74 15.26
C ALA A 129 9.49 4.65 15.76
N PRO A 130 8.85 5.78 16.12
CA PRO A 130 7.47 5.78 16.58
C PRO A 130 6.53 5.27 15.49
N LEU A 131 5.38 4.72 15.91
CA LEU A 131 4.35 4.26 14.99
C LEU A 131 3.93 5.40 14.06
N ASN A 132 4.14 5.19 12.77
CA ASN A 132 3.69 6.12 11.76
C ASN A 132 2.20 5.88 11.49
N TRP A 133 1.33 6.58 12.22
CA TRP A 133 -0.13 6.56 11.99
C TRP A 133 -0.53 7.00 10.59
N LEU A 134 0.37 7.71 9.90
CA LEU A 134 0.22 8.11 8.52
C LEU A 134 1.00 7.20 7.56
N GLY A 135 1.51 6.07 8.03
CA GLY A 135 2.33 5.13 7.28
C GLY A 135 1.52 4.12 6.47
N VAL A 136 2.20 3.40 5.59
CA VAL A 136 1.60 2.42 4.66
C VAL A 136 0.92 1.28 5.43
N THR A 137 1.58 0.69 6.43
CA THR A 137 1.01 -0.41 7.23
C THR A 137 -0.28 0.00 7.92
N THR A 138 -0.34 1.20 8.53
CA THR A 138 -1.52 1.69 9.22
C THR A 138 -2.70 1.86 8.26
N ASN A 139 -2.47 2.52 7.12
CA ASN A 139 -3.51 2.69 6.10
C ASN A 139 -3.99 1.33 5.58
N PHE A 140 -3.09 0.36 5.44
CA PHE A 140 -3.47 -0.98 5.03
C PHE A 140 -4.33 -1.67 6.07
N VAL A 141 -3.97 -1.63 7.36
CA VAL A 141 -4.80 -2.18 8.44
C VAL A 141 -6.19 -1.55 8.48
N ILE A 142 -6.29 -0.24 8.22
CA ILE A 142 -7.59 0.45 8.12
C ILE A 142 -8.40 -0.09 6.93
N LEU A 143 -7.79 -0.27 5.76
CA LEU A 143 -8.47 -0.86 4.59
C LEU A 143 -9.00 -2.27 4.89
N ILE A 144 -8.22 -3.08 5.61
CA ILE A 144 -8.63 -4.42 6.01
C ILE A 144 -9.80 -4.36 6.98
N ALA A 145 -9.73 -3.49 7.99
CA ALA A 145 -10.81 -3.32 8.94
C ALA A 145 -12.10 -2.89 8.22
N LEU A 146 -12.01 -1.98 7.24
CA LEU A 146 -13.16 -1.60 6.40
C LEU A 146 -13.67 -2.77 5.54
N SER A 147 -12.79 -3.60 5.01
CA SER A 147 -13.17 -4.80 4.23
C SER A 147 -13.89 -5.83 5.10
N VAL A 148 -13.41 -6.04 6.33
CA VAL A 148 -14.05 -6.90 7.33
C VAL A 148 -15.40 -6.33 7.74
N LEU A 149 -15.51 -5.02 7.95
CA LEU A 149 -16.78 -4.36 8.24
C LEU A 149 -17.79 -4.58 7.10
N LEU A 150 -17.35 -4.41 5.85
CA LEU A 150 -18.18 -4.66 4.67
C LEU A 150 -18.63 -6.13 4.60
N GLY A 151 -17.71 -7.07 4.84
CA GLY A 151 -18.05 -8.50 4.90
C GLY A 151 -19.06 -8.83 6.01
N MET A 152 -18.87 -8.24 7.19
CA MET A 152 -19.80 -8.40 8.32
C MET A 152 -21.17 -7.80 7.99
N LEU A 153 -21.25 -6.68 7.27
CA LEU A 153 -22.51 -6.12 6.78
C LEU A 153 -23.24 -7.05 5.80
N PHE A 154 -22.51 -7.78 4.95
CA PHE A 154 -23.11 -8.77 4.05
C PHE A 154 -23.61 -10.01 4.80
N CYS A 155 -22.86 -10.51 5.79
CA CYS A 155 -23.33 -11.57 6.69
C CYS A 155 -24.53 -11.13 7.54
N ALA A 156 -24.49 -9.88 8.02
CA ALA A 156 -25.53 -9.29 8.85
C ALA A 156 -26.88 -9.32 8.17
N GLY A 157 -26.93 -8.78 6.94
CA GLY A 157 -28.16 -8.59 6.21
C GLY A 157 -28.91 -9.91 5.99
N SER A 158 -28.21 -11.03 5.96
CA SER A 158 -28.75 -12.34 5.58
C SER A 158 -29.14 -13.24 6.76
N ILE A 159 -28.54 -13.09 7.95
CA ILE A 159 -28.70 -14.09 9.05
C ILE A 159 -29.04 -13.46 10.40
N LEU A 160 -28.58 -12.23 10.69
CA LEU A 160 -28.64 -11.62 12.02
C LEU A 160 -29.41 -10.29 11.98
N SER A 161 -29.84 -9.79 13.15
CA SER A 161 -30.36 -8.42 13.20
C SER A 161 -29.26 -7.41 12.83
N MET A 162 -29.62 -6.36 12.09
CA MET A 162 -28.68 -5.34 11.62
C MET A 162 -27.89 -4.71 12.79
N GLY A 163 -28.53 -4.53 13.94
CA GLY A 163 -27.91 -3.98 15.15
C GLY A 163 -26.83 -4.89 15.75
N LEU A 164 -27.09 -6.19 15.91
CA LEU A 164 -26.10 -7.13 16.46
C LEU A 164 -24.87 -7.22 15.57
N SER A 165 -25.07 -7.18 14.26
CA SER A 165 -23.99 -7.33 13.30
C SER A 165 -23.14 -6.08 13.16
N MET A 166 -23.74 -4.90 13.26
CA MET A 166 -22.99 -3.64 13.41
C MET A 166 -22.16 -3.64 14.68
N ALA A 167 -22.69 -4.16 15.79
CA ALA A 167 -21.96 -4.27 17.04
C ALA A 167 -20.77 -5.25 16.92
N LEU A 168 -21.00 -6.44 16.35
CA LEU A 168 -19.94 -7.43 16.14
C LEU A 168 -18.88 -6.94 15.13
N GLY A 169 -19.31 -6.38 14.00
CA GLY A 169 -18.41 -5.80 13.00
C GLY A 169 -17.61 -4.64 13.59
N GLY A 170 -18.25 -3.75 14.34
CA GLY A 170 -17.59 -2.66 15.06
C GLY A 170 -16.58 -3.15 16.10
N ALA A 171 -16.92 -4.19 16.87
CA ALA A 171 -16.02 -4.79 17.84
C ALA A 171 -14.78 -5.43 17.17
N VAL A 172 -14.97 -6.14 16.06
CA VAL A 172 -13.87 -6.71 15.27
C VAL A 172 -12.99 -5.61 14.70
N VAL A 173 -13.57 -4.58 14.06
CA VAL A 173 -12.84 -3.42 13.55
C VAL A 173 -12.02 -2.75 14.64
N LEU A 174 -12.63 -2.49 15.80
CA LEU A 174 -11.95 -1.87 16.92
C LEU A 174 -10.80 -2.77 17.43
N GLY A 175 -11.03 -4.07 17.53
CA GLY A 175 -10.00 -5.05 17.87
C GLY A 175 -8.81 -5.01 16.92
N LEU A 176 -9.05 -4.99 15.60
CA LEU A 176 -7.99 -4.91 14.59
C LEU A 176 -7.23 -3.58 14.65
N LEU A 177 -7.92 -2.46 14.91
CA LEU A 177 -7.29 -1.14 15.05
C LEU A 177 -6.45 -1.02 16.33
N VAL A 178 -6.85 -1.66 17.43
CA VAL A 178 -6.08 -1.73 18.68
C VAL A 178 -4.88 -2.68 18.56
N LEU A 179 -5.01 -3.73 17.74
CA LEU A 179 -3.95 -4.72 17.51
C LEU A 179 -2.67 -4.06 16.96
N LEU A 180 -2.80 -3.05 16.09
CA LEU A 180 -1.65 -2.37 15.47
C LEU A 180 -0.74 -1.65 16.49
N PRO A 181 -1.21 -0.68 17.30
CA PRO A 181 -0.37 -0.01 18.28
C PRO A 181 0.13 -0.98 19.35
N TRP A 182 -0.67 -1.97 19.74
CA TRP A 182 -0.25 -3.00 20.68
C TRP A 182 0.92 -3.83 20.13
N ASN A 183 0.78 -4.34 18.90
CA ASN A 183 1.82 -5.12 18.23
C ASN A 183 3.08 -4.28 17.96
N HIS A 184 2.94 -3.00 17.60
CA HIS A 184 4.09 -2.11 17.44
C HIS A 184 4.85 -1.90 18.77
N ARG A 185 4.14 -1.67 19.88
CA ARG A 185 4.77 -1.57 21.21
C ARG A 185 5.49 -2.85 21.59
N ARG A 186 4.88 -4.01 21.31
CA ARG A 186 5.49 -5.32 21.55
C ARG A 186 6.76 -5.51 20.72
N ALA A 187 6.71 -5.18 19.44
CA ALA A 187 7.85 -5.25 18.54
C ALA A 187 8.97 -4.29 18.98
N ALA A 188 8.63 -3.08 19.40
CA ALA A 188 9.58 -2.10 19.91
C ALA A 188 10.27 -2.58 21.20
N ALA A 189 9.50 -3.11 22.14
CA ALA A 189 10.04 -3.67 23.38
C ALA A 189 10.95 -4.87 23.12
N LEU A 190 10.58 -5.75 22.17
CA LEU A 190 11.42 -6.88 21.77
C LEU A 190 12.70 -6.41 21.08
N ALA A 191 12.62 -5.44 20.18
CA ALA A 191 13.80 -4.87 19.51
C ALA A 191 14.76 -4.24 20.52
N GLN A 192 14.26 -3.49 21.50
CA GLN A 192 15.07 -2.90 22.56
C GLN A 192 15.76 -3.95 23.45
N ARG A 193 15.10 -5.10 23.70
CA ARG A 193 15.70 -6.21 24.45
C ARG A 193 16.80 -6.92 23.68
N LEU A 194 16.67 -7.00 22.35
CA LEU A 194 17.66 -7.64 21.48
C LEU A 194 18.81 -6.69 21.09
N ALA A 195 18.59 -5.37 21.20
CA ALA A 195 19.57 -4.34 20.85
C ALA A 195 20.97 -4.50 21.48
N PRO A 196 21.14 -4.94 22.75
CA PRO A 196 22.46 -5.16 23.32
C PRO A 196 23.28 -6.23 22.60
N ALA A 197 22.63 -7.16 21.89
CA ALA A 197 23.30 -8.19 21.10
C ALA A 197 23.63 -7.73 19.67
N TRP A 198 23.22 -6.53 19.26
CA TRP A 198 23.50 -5.99 17.94
C TRP A 198 24.67 -5.02 18.02
N GLU A 199 25.87 -5.56 17.85
CA GLU A 199 27.09 -4.77 17.85
C GLU A 199 27.13 -3.83 16.64
N LYS A 200 27.55 -2.59 16.89
CA LYS A 200 27.86 -1.66 15.81
C LYS A 200 29.07 -2.22 15.07
N GLY A 201 28.93 -2.38 13.75
CA GLY A 201 29.99 -2.90 12.92
C GLY A 201 30.22 -2.03 11.69
N GLU A 202 31.37 -2.21 11.06
CA GLU A 202 31.61 -1.64 9.74
C GLU A 202 30.79 -2.45 8.73
N VAL A 203 29.84 -1.78 8.08
CA VAL A 203 29.07 -2.34 6.96
C VAL A 203 29.69 -1.81 5.68
N SER A 204 30.03 -2.71 4.76
CA SER A 204 30.63 -2.31 3.49
C SER A 204 29.73 -1.32 2.74
N GLU A 205 30.36 -0.32 2.12
CA GLU A 205 29.65 0.71 1.36
C GLU A 205 28.80 0.09 0.24
N THR A 206 29.27 -1.01 -0.34
CA THR A 206 28.55 -1.78 -1.37
C THR A 206 27.23 -2.37 -0.88
N LEU A 207 27.19 -2.89 0.35
CA LEU A 207 25.95 -3.41 0.96
C LEU A 207 25.00 -2.29 1.32
N ARG A 208 25.54 -1.16 1.81
CA ARG A 208 24.74 0.03 2.09
C ARG A 208 24.09 0.60 0.82
N GLU A 209 24.85 0.69 -0.26
CA GLU A 209 24.34 1.11 -1.57
C GLU A 209 23.25 0.16 -2.07
N ARG A 210 23.50 -1.16 -1.99
CA ARG A 210 22.53 -2.20 -2.37
C ARG A 210 21.23 -2.09 -1.58
N HIS A 211 21.30 -1.82 -0.28
CA HIS A 211 20.12 -1.62 0.55
C HIS A 211 19.31 -0.38 0.12
N ILE A 212 19.98 0.75 -0.12
CA ILE A 212 19.31 2.00 -0.54
C ILE A 212 18.65 1.80 -1.90
N LYS A 213 19.35 1.20 -2.87
CA LYS A 213 18.80 0.91 -4.20
C LYS A 213 17.59 -0.03 -4.12
N ALA A 214 17.69 -1.10 -3.34
CA ALA A 214 16.56 -2.02 -3.18
C ALA A 214 15.36 -1.36 -2.49
N SER A 215 15.60 -0.50 -1.50
CA SER A 215 14.52 0.27 -0.85
C SER A 215 13.83 1.24 -1.83
N LEU A 216 14.57 1.80 -2.80
CA LEU A 216 14.00 2.63 -3.87
C LEU A 216 13.14 1.81 -4.83
N ASP A 217 13.68 0.69 -5.31
CA ASP A 217 12.96 -0.22 -6.21
C ASP A 217 11.70 -0.74 -5.52
N ASP A 218 11.80 -1.09 -4.23
CA ASP A 218 10.70 -1.58 -3.43
C ASP A 218 9.60 -0.53 -3.22
N ALA A 219 9.98 0.71 -2.90
CA ALA A 219 9.02 1.79 -2.72
C ALA A 219 8.34 2.19 -4.05
N SER A 220 9.04 2.07 -5.18
CA SER A 220 8.48 2.29 -6.51
C SER A 220 7.47 1.21 -6.88
N ALA A 221 7.81 -0.06 -6.64
CA ALA A 221 6.92 -1.20 -6.86
C ALA A 221 5.66 -1.10 -5.98
N ASP A 222 5.81 -0.79 -4.69
CA ASP A 222 4.69 -0.57 -3.78
C ASP A 222 3.75 0.53 -4.27
N MET A 223 4.30 1.62 -4.82
CA MET A 223 3.50 2.72 -5.33
C MET A 223 2.66 2.31 -6.53
N ALA A 224 3.26 1.57 -7.48
CA ALA A 224 2.54 1.03 -8.63
C ALA A 224 1.43 0.08 -8.20
N ILE A 225 1.75 -0.86 -7.29
CA ILE A 225 0.77 -1.81 -6.75
C ILE A 225 -0.40 -1.09 -6.06
N VAL A 226 -0.14 -0.10 -5.21
CA VAL A 226 -1.18 0.70 -4.55
C VAL A 226 -2.12 1.36 -5.57
N VAL A 227 -1.58 1.96 -6.63
CA VAL A 227 -2.39 2.64 -7.64
C VAL A 227 -3.20 1.65 -8.47
N THR A 228 -2.59 0.56 -8.93
CA THR A 228 -3.27 -0.48 -9.71
C THR A 228 -4.39 -1.13 -8.90
N MET A 229 -4.16 -1.42 -7.63
CA MET A 229 -5.19 -2.00 -6.75
C MET A 229 -6.30 -1.00 -6.42
N ALA A 230 -5.99 0.29 -6.23
CA ALA A 230 -7.02 1.32 -6.07
C ALA A 230 -7.92 1.42 -7.31
N ALA A 231 -7.34 1.34 -8.52
CA ALA A 231 -8.09 1.29 -9.77
C ALA A 231 -8.94 0.02 -9.89
N ALA A 232 -8.38 -1.16 -9.59
CA ALA A 232 -9.13 -2.42 -9.64
C ALA A 232 -10.31 -2.44 -8.65
N LEU A 233 -10.10 -1.99 -7.42
CA LEU A 233 -11.14 -1.85 -6.41
C LEU A 233 -12.22 -0.86 -6.87
N PHE A 234 -11.83 0.29 -7.40
CA PHE A 234 -12.75 1.27 -7.95
C PHE A 234 -13.60 0.68 -9.07
N THR A 235 -12.97 0.04 -10.08
CA THR A 235 -13.68 -0.53 -11.23
C THR A 235 -14.65 -1.64 -10.81
N GLY A 236 -14.22 -2.55 -9.93
CA GLY A 236 -15.07 -3.64 -9.47
C GLY A 236 -16.24 -3.17 -8.62
N LEU A 237 -16.03 -2.20 -7.72
CA LEU A 237 -17.13 -1.62 -6.94
C LEU A 237 -18.08 -0.79 -7.80
N PHE A 238 -17.55 -0.06 -8.78
CA PHE A 238 -18.38 0.67 -9.74
C PHE A 238 -19.29 -0.28 -10.52
N ALA A 239 -18.72 -1.38 -11.06
CA ALA A 239 -19.49 -2.41 -11.74
C ALA A 239 -20.55 -3.05 -10.81
N ALA A 240 -20.17 -3.39 -9.58
CA ALA A 240 -21.10 -3.94 -8.60
C ALA A 240 -22.27 -2.97 -8.30
N MET A 241 -21.99 -1.67 -8.14
CA MET A 241 -23.04 -0.66 -7.92
C MET A 241 -23.96 -0.51 -9.14
N SER A 242 -23.43 -0.56 -10.36
CA SER A 242 -24.24 -0.55 -11.58
C SER A 242 -25.18 -1.75 -11.64
N ASN A 243 -24.71 -2.93 -11.25
CA ASN A 243 -25.51 -4.16 -11.26
C ASN A 243 -26.54 -4.20 -10.12
N LEU A 244 -26.25 -3.58 -8.97
CA LEU A 244 -27.24 -3.38 -7.89
C LEU A 244 -28.40 -2.47 -8.28
N GLY A 245 -28.27 -1.66 -9.34
CA GLY A 245 -29.39 -0.90 -9.91
C GLY A 245 -30.44 -1.78 -10.61
N ASN A 246 -30.06 -3.01 -10.99
CA ASN A 246 -30.87 -3.96 -11.77
C ASN A 246 -31.33 -5.16 -10.92
N LEU A 247 -31.56 -4.97 -9.63
CA LEU A 247 -32.00 -6.05 -8.74
C LEU A 247 -33.37 -6.60 -9.17
N ASP A 248 -33.49 -7.93 -9.18
CA ASP A 248 -34.74 -8.62 -9.54
C ASP A 248 -35.88 -8.21 -8.58
N PRO A 249 -36.98 -7.61 -9.08
CA PRO A 249 -38.13 -7.24 -8.26
C PRO A 249 -38.71 -8.41 -7.47
N ALA A 250 -38.61 -9.65 -7.97
CA ALA A 250 -39.11 -10.85 -7.31
C ALA A 250 -38.39 -11.14 -5.97
N LEU A 251 -37.15 -10.66 -5.83
CA LEU A 251 -36.36 -10.78 -4.61
C LEU A 251 -36.65 -9.68 -3.57
N GLY A 252 -37.44 -8.66 -3.94
CA GLY A 252 -37.70 -7.45 -3.16
C GLY A 252 -38.53 -7.63 -1.87
N SER A 253 -39.03 -8.84 -1.59
CA SER A 253 -39.80 -9.13 -0.38
C SER A 253 -38.95 -9.46 0.85
N SER A 254 -37.65 -9.73 0.67
CA SER A 254 -36.74 -10.02 1.79
C SER A 254 -36.15 -8.74 2.40
N LEU A 255 -36.26 -8.59 3.73
CA LEU A 255 -35.64 -7.51 4.52
C LEU A 255 -34.18 -7.18 4.14
N PRO A 256 -33.28 -8.16 3.91
CA PRO A 256 -31.91 -7.90 3.42
C PRO A 256 -31.84 -7.07 2.14
N ILE A 257 -32.70 -7.41 1.17
CA ILE A 257 -32.61 -6.89 -0.20
C ILE A 257 -33.14 -5.46 -0.26
N VAL A 258 -34.18 -5.16 0.52
CA VAL A 258 -34.67 -3.78 0.70
C VAL A 258 -33.59 -2.87 1.30
N ALA A 259 -32.83 -3.37 2.29
CA ALA A 259 -31.74 -2.62 2.89
C ALA A 259 -30.58 -2.38 1.89
N ILE A 260 -30.25 -3.37 1.08
CA ILE A 260 -29.24 -3.26 0.01
C ILE A 260 -29.69 -2.29 -1.09
N GLN A 261 -30.94 -2.34 -1.52
CA GLN A 261 -31.50 -1.37 -2.47
C GLN A 261 -31.43 0.06 -1.93
N ARG A 262 -31.71 0.23 -0.63
CA ARG A 262 -31.78 1.56 -0.02
C ARG A 262 -30.42 2.16 0.31
N TRP A 263 -29.49 1.35 0.81
CA TRP A 263 -28.21 1.83 1.36
C TRP A 263 -26.98 1.26 0.67
N GLY A 264 -27.10 0.21 -0.14
CA GLY A 264 -25.97 -0.49 -0.76
C GLY A 264 -25.10 0.42 -1.62
N ILE A 265 -25.70 1.22 -2.49
CA ILE A 265 -24.96 2.19 -3.33
C ILE A 265 -24.22 3.21 -2.45
N CYS A 266 -24.85 3.71 -1.38
CA CYS A 266 -24.23 4.67 -0.46
C CYS A 266 -23.06 4.04 0.32
N VAL A 267 -23.22 2.81 0.81
CA VAL A 267 -22.17 2.09 1.56
C VAL A 267 -20.99 1.75 0.64
N LEU A 268 -21.24 1.25 -0.56
CA LEU A 268 -20.20 0.87 -1.52
C LEU A 268 -19.45 2.11 -2.05
N SER A 269 -20.15 3.18 -2.38
CA SER A 269 -19.51 4.44 -2.82
C SER A 269 -18.71 5.09 -1.69
N GLY A 270 -19.20 5.06 -0.45
CA GLY A 270 -18.46 5.53 0.73
C GLY A 270 -17.20 4.69 0.99
N TYR A 271 -17.32 3.36 0.94
CA TYR A 271 -16.19 2.45 1.06
C TYR A 271 -15.15 2.68 -0.05
N MET A 272 -15.60 2.84 -1.30
CA MET A 272 -14.75 3.15 -2.44
C MET A 272 -13.99 4.48 -2.24
N LEU A 273 -14.70 5.54 -1.85
CA LEU A 273 -14.10 6.85 -1.60
C LEU A 273 -13.02 6.77 -0.52
N ILE A 274 -13.33 6.17 0.64
CA ILE A 274 -12.37 6.03 1.75
C ILE A 274 -11.16 5.21 1.29
N SER A 275 -11.39 4.12 0.55
CA SER A 275 -10.32 3.23 0.09
C SER A 275 -9.34 3.92 -0.86
N VAL A 276 -9.86 4.70 -1.81
CA VAL A 276 -9.04 5.48 -2.74
C VAL A 276 -8.32 6.62 -2.02
N LEU A 277 -8.93 7.28 -1.03
CA LEU A 277 -8.27 8.30 -0.21
C LEU A 277 -7.11 7.72 0.62
N LEU A 278 -7.28 6.54 1.21
CA LEU A 278 -6.21 5.83 1.92
C LEU A 278 -5.08 5.47 0.95
N SER A 279 -5.40 5.03 -0.26
CA SER A 279 -4.43 4.77 -1.33
C SER A 279 -3.65 6.03 -1.71
N GLY A 280 -4.32 7.18 -1.86
CA GLY A 280 -3.67 8.46 -2.13
C GLY A 280 -2.70 8.87 -1.02
N ARG A 281 -3.06 8.63 0.25
CA ARG A 281 -2.17 8.85 1.40
C ARG A 281 -0.95 7.93 1.37
N MET A 282 -1.10 6.67 0.99
CA MET A 282 0.01 5.72 0.82
C MET A 282 0.97 6.16 -0.29
N VAL A 283 0.44 6.58 -1.45
CA VAL A 283 1.26 7.09 -2.57
C VAL A 283 2.10 8.30 -2.17
N ILE A 284 1.51 9.31 -1.52
CA ILE A 284 2.27 10.49 -1.05
C ILE A 284 3.41 10.07 -0.10
N ARG A 285 3.18 9.07 0.74
CA ARG A 285 4.18 8.61 1.71
C ARG A 285 5.30 7.82 1.07
N LEU A 286 4.98 6.89 0.18
CA LEU A 286 5.95 6.18 -0.63
C LEU A 286 6.79 7.16 -1.44
N ARG A 287 6.18 8.24 -1.95
CA ARG A 287 6.91 9.29 -2.66
C ARG A 287 7.94 10.00 -1.77
N VAL A 288 7.56 10.37 -0.55
CA VAL A 288 8.51 10.97 0.41
C VAL A 288 9.65 10.00 0.70
N ALA A 289 9.36 8.71 0.89
CA ALA A 289 10.38 7.69 1.11
C ALA A 289 11.34 7.56 -0.09
N ILE A 290 10.82 7.54 -1.33
CA ILE A 290 11.63 7.55 -2.55
C ILE A 290 12.54 8.77 -2.60
N ALA A 291 12.02 9.97 -2.27
CA ALA A 291 12.81 11.18 -2.26
C ALA A 291 13.94 11.13 -1.22
N ASP A 292 13.65 10.62 -0.02
CA ASP A 292 14.63 10.47 1.06
C ASP A 292 15.73 9.45 0.67
N HIS A 293 15.36 8.26 0.19
CA HIS A 293 16.33 7.24 -0.24
C HIS A 293 17.14 7.66 -1.47
N SER A 294 16.54 8.38 -2.42
CA SER A 294 17.23 8.90 -3.60
C SER A 294 18.28 9.94 -3.20
N ALA A 295 17.93 10.83 -2.26
CA ALA A 295 18.90 11.78 -1.71
C ALA A 295 20.03 11.08 -0.94
N SER A 296 19.73 10.02 -0.19
CA SER A 296 20.76 9.20 0.47
C SER A 296 21.70 8.52 -0.53
N LEU A 297 21.19 8.01 -1.65
CA LEU A 297 21.99 7.37 -2.69
C LEU A 297 22.93 8.37 -3.39
N ALA A 298 22.40 9.54 -3.77
CA ALA A 298 23.19 10.58 -4.42
C ALA A 298 24.37 11.04 -3.55
N ARG A 299 24.13 11.19 -2.23
CA ARG A 299 25.18 11.50 -1.26
C ARG A 299 26.23 10.40 -1.17
N LEU A 300 25.80 9.14 -1.14
CA LEU A 300 26.73 8.01 -1.06
C LEU A 300 27.65 7.97 -2.28
N ARG A 301 27.15 8.34 -3.46
CA ARG A 301 27.91 8.35 -4.71
C ARG A 301 28.68 9.65 -5.00
N ASN A 302 28.58 10.65 -4.11
CA ASN A 302 29.05 12.01 -4.37
C ASN A 302 28.55 12.59 -5.72
N GLU A 303 27.34 12.21 -6.14
CA GLU A 303 26.71 12.74 -7.35
C GLU A 303 26.09 14.11 -7.03
N THR A 304 26.57 15.17 -7.68
CA THR A 304 26.05 16.54 -7.54
C THR A 304 24.81 16.79 -8.40
N ASP A 305 24.59 15.99 -9.44
CA ASP A 305 23.51 16.19 -10.42
C ASP A 305 22.25 15.34 -10.14
N GLU A 306 21.11 15.87 -10.56
CA GLU A 306 19.74 15.46 -10.21
C GLU A 306 18.99 14.52 -11.21
N PRO A 307 19.59 13.72 -12.11
CA PRO A 307 18.82 13.04 -13.16
C PRO A 307 17.85 11.99 -12.60
N TYR A 308 18.20 11.32 -11.49
CA TYR A 308 17.29 10.39 -10.79
C TYR A 308 16.10 11.08 -10.12
N ARG A 309 16.15 12.40 -9.86
CA ARG A 309 15.01 13.13 -9.28
C ARG A 309 13.90 13.36 -10.31
N PHE A 310 14.22 13.74 -11.54
CA PHE A 310 13.24 14.19 -12.53
C PHE A 310 12.33 13.07 -13.09
N GLN A 311 12.88 11.96 -13.57
CA GLN A 311 12.06 10.87 -14.15
C GLN A 311 11.15 10.18 -13.10
N LEU A 312 11.64 10.04 -11.86
CA LEU A 312 10.84 9.51 -10.76
C LEU A 312 9.76 10.52 -10.30
N LEU A 313 10.01 11.84 -10.39
CA LEU A 313 9.02 12.88 -10.04
C LEU A 313 7.79 12.80 -10.94
N GLU A 314 7.98 12.76 -12.26
CA GLU A 314 6.88 12.74 -13.23
C GLU A 314 6.04 11.47 -13.10
N ARG A 315 6.68 10.30 -13.08
CA ARG A 315 5.98 9.01 -12.95
C ARG A 315 5.16 8.94 -11.65
N SER A 316 5.75 9.36 -10.53
CA SER A 316 5.05 9.32 -9.24
C SER A 316 3.91 10.35 -9.13
N PHE A 317 4.04 11.49 -9.81
CA PHE A 317 2.96 12.47 -9.90
C PHE A 317 1.80 11.94 -10.73
N LEU A 318 2.08 11.32 -11.88
CA LEU A 318 1.04 10.69 -12.71
C LEU A 318 0.29 9.61 -11.94
N LEU A 319 1.01 8.73 -11.23
CA LEU A 319 0.39 7.72 -10.37
C LEU A 319 -0.47 8.35 -9.27
N HIS A 320 0.01 9.43 -8.64
CA HIS A 320 -0.78 10.17 -7.65
C HIS A 320 -2.03 10.79 -8.27
N LEU A 321 -1.91 11.42 -9.44
CA LEU A 321 -3.00 12.07 -10.15
C LEU A 321 -4.10 11.08 -10.51
N VAL A 322 -3.75 9.87 -10.99
CA VAL A 322 -4.72 8.80 -11.24
C VAL A 322 -5.56 8.51 -9.99
N VAL A 323 -4.91 8.31 -8.83
CA VAL A 323 -5.62 8.04 -7.58
C VAL A 323 -6.50 9.22 -7.15
N VAL A 324 -6.06 10.46 -7.36
CA VAL A 324 -6.84 11.66 -7.06
C VAL A 324 -8.09 11.75 -7.94
N LEU A 325 -7.95 11.47 -9.24
CA LEU A 325 -9.09 11.46 -10.17
C LEU A 325 -10.10 10.37 -9.80
N LEU A 326 -9.64 9.17 -9.43
CA LEU A 326 -10.50 8.11 -8.91
C LEU A 326 -11.22 8.54 -7.63
N ALA A 327 -10.55 9.26 -6.73
CA ALA A 327 -11.14 9.74 -5.48
C ALA A 327 -12.20 10.81 -5.75
N ALA A 328 -11.92 11.72 -6.68
CA ALA A 328 -12.85 12.76 -7.12
C ALA A 328 -14.11 12.14 -7.75
N PHE A 329 -13.94 11.14 -8.61
CA PHE A 329 -15.06 10.40 -9.19
C PHE A 329 -15.87 9.66 -8.11
N ALA A 330 -15.18 8.99 -7.18
CA ALA A 330 -15.84 8.32 -6.06
C ALA A 330 -16.61 9.29 -5.16
N ALA A 331 -16.12 10.51 -4.98
CA ALA A 331 -16.80 11.57 -4.24
C ALA A 331 -18.08 12.04 -4.95
N CYS A 332 -18.04 12.19 -6.28
CA CYS A 332 -19.24 12.48 -7.08
C CYS A 332 -20.29 11.39 -6.93
N LEU A 333 -19.88 10.11 -7.04
CA LEU A 333 -20.79 8.98 -6.86
C LEU A 333 -21.38 8.92 -5.47
N PHE A 334 -20.58 9.19 -4.43
CA PHE A 334 -21.05 9.22 -3.06
C PHE A 334 -22.07 10.35 -2.82
N GLY A 335 -21.81 11.56 -3.33
CA GLY A 335 -22.77 12.66 -3.29
C GLY A 335 -24.06 12.34 -4.03
N ALA A 336 -23.96 11.74 -5.22
CA ALA A 336 -25.13 11.28 -5.97
C ALA A 336 -25.93 10.21 -5.20
N ALA A 337 -25.26 9.27 -4.53
CA ALA A 337 -25.90 8.26 -3.67
C ALA A 337 -26.64 8.87 -2.48
N LEU A 338 -26.16 10.00 -1.95
CA LEU A 338 -26.82 10.80 -0.92
C LEU A 338 -27.92 11.72 -1.46
N ARG A 339 -28.21 11.67 -2.78
CA ARG A 339 -29.15 12.56 -3.50
C ARG A 339 -28.74 14.04 -3.48
N ASP A 340 -27.45 14.30 -3.35
CA ASP A 340 -26.86 15.64 -3.39
C ASP A 340 -25.61 15.66 -4.28
N LEU A 341 -25.85 15.67 -5.60
CA LEU A 341 -24.78 15.71 -6.60
C LEU A 341 -23.95 17.00 -6.49
N ALA A 342 -24.56 18.12 -6.09
CA ALA A 342 -23.87 19.39 -5.93
C ALA A 342 -22.79 19.28 -4.85
N THR A 343 -23.11 18.73 -3.68
CA THR A 343 -22.13 18.47 -2.62
C THR A 343 -21.06 17.49 -3.10
N GLY A 344 -21.42 16.46 -3.87
CA GLY A 344 -20.46 15.52 -4.46
C GLY A 344 -19.45 16.19 -5.39
N LEU A 345 -19.91 17.06 -6.28
CA LEU A 345 -19.07 17.82 -7.21
C LEU A 345 -18.15 18.81 -6.47
N ILE A 346 -18.67 19.52 -5.46
CA ILE A 346 -17.87 20.41 -4.62
C ILE A 346 -16.78 19.61 -3.90
N LEU A 347 -17.14 18.47 -3.30
CA LEU A 347 -16.17 17.60 -2.62
C LEU A 347 -15.11 17.09 -3.58
N ALA A 348 -15.48 16.67 -4.79
CA ALA A 348 -14.55 16.21 -5.81
C ALA A 348 -13.55 17.32 -6.23
N ALA A 349 -14.04 18.54 -6.46
CA ALA A 349 -13.20 19.68 -6.80
C ALA A 349 -12.24 20.04 -5.66
N VAL A 350 -12.73 20.10 -4.42
CA VAL A 350 -11.92 20.38 -3.22
C VAL A 350 -10.87 19.29 -3.02
N LEU A 351 -11.24 18.01 -3.11
CA LEU A 351 -10.30 16.89 -2.96
C LEU A 351 -9.21 16.91 -4.03
N THR A 352 -9.57 17.22 -5.28
CA THR A 352 -8.62 17.30 -6.40
C THR A 352 -7.62 18.43 -6.16
N LEU A 353 -8.13 19.66 -5.95
CA LEU A 353 -7.29 20.83 -5.73
C LEU A 353 -6.41 20.68 -4.49
N TRP A 354 -7.00 20.24 -3.36
CA TRP A 354 -6.27 20.00 -2.12
C TRP A 354 -5.18 18.95 -2.30
N SER A 355 -5.46 17.84 -2.99
CA SER A 355 -4.47 16.77 -3.17
C SER A 355 -3.30 17.22 -4.05
N ILE A 356 -3.57 17.94 -5.14
CA ILE A 356 -2.52 18.51 -6.01
C ILE A 356 -1.66 19.52 -5.22
N LEU A 357 -2.28 20.47 -4.53
CA LEU A 357 -1.55 21.47 -3.73
C LEU A 357 -0.74 20.82 -2.62
N ARG A 358 -1.32 19.84 -1.92
CA ARG A 358 -0.65 19.08 -0.87
C ARG A 358 0.53 18.30 -1.42
N TYR A 359 0.41 17.68 -2.59
CA TYR A 359 1.49 16.95 -3.24
C TYR A 359 2.70 17.87 -3.46
N VAL A 360 2.48 19.04 -4.07
CA VAL A 360 3.52 20.05 -4.30
C VAL A 360 4.15 20.52 -2.99
N PHE A 361 3.33 20.83 -1.98
CA PHE A 361 3.83 21.30 -0.69
C PHE A 361 4.67 20.24 0.05
N VAL A 362 4.21 18.99 0.05
CA VAL A 362 4.93 17.87 0.67
C VAL A 362 6.29 17.66 0.00
N LEU A 363 6.35 17.73 -1.33
CA LEU A 363 7.60 17.63 -2.07
C LEU A 363 8.57 18.77 -1.74
N ARG A 364 8.09 20.03 -1.73
CA ARG A 364 8.92 21.17 -1.33
C ARG A 364 9.48 21.03 0.08
N ARG A 365 8.66 20.52 1.02
CA ARG A 365 9.07 20.29 2.40
C ARG A 365 10.05 19.12 2.55
N ALA A 366 9.95 18.09 1.70
CA ALA A 366 10.93 17.01 1.64
C ALA A 366 12.26 17.52 1.10
N ALA A 367 12.25 18.29 0.00
CA ALA A 367 13.45 18.90 -0.58
C ALA A 367 14.19 19.77 0.44
N ARG A 368 13.50 20.67 1.15
CA ARG A 368 14.10 21.50 2.21
C ARG A 368 14.69 20.70 3.37
N ARG A 369 14.06 19.58 3.75
CA ARG A 369 14.62 18.70 4.80
C ARG A 369 15.86 17.97 4.33
N SER A 370 15.92 17.60 3.05
CA SER A 370 17.12 17.01 2.47
C SER A 370 18.26 18.01 2.34
N SER A 371 18.00 19.30 2.11
CA SER A 371 19.07 20.32 2.05
C SER A 371 19.63 20.69 3.43
N LEU A 372 18.84 20.59 4.51
CA LEU A 372 19.28 20.91 5.88
C LEU A 372 20.02 19.78 6.59
N ARG A 373 20.00 18.56 6.02
CA ARG A 373 20.68 17.37 6.57
C ARG A 373 22.00 17.07 5.86
N GLY A 374 22.35 17.85 4.83
CA GLY A 374 23.68 17.88 4.24
C GLY A 374 24.41 19.05 4.87
#